data_AF-A0A969NEJ6-F1
#
_entry.id   AF-A0A969NEJ6-F1
#
_cell.length_a   1.000
_cell.length_b   1.000
_cell.length_c   1.000
_cell.angle_alpha   90.00
_cell.angle_beta   90.00
_cell.angle_gamma   90.00
#
_symmetry.space_group_name_H-M   'P 1'
#
loop_
_entity.id
_entity.type
_entity.pdbx_description
1 polymer ?
#
loop_
_entity_poly.entity_id
_entity_poly.type
_entity_poly.pdbx_seq_one_letter_code
_entity_poly.pdbx_strand_id
1 'polypeptide(L)'
;MSPDYLNSVIKSGVGKTAKELIQQRIILESKRYGLHTQLTTKEIAYKLGFEDPSHFSRFFKTSEGISFAQFRLDVEKKLRAD
;
A
#
# COMPACT_ATOMS: atom_id res chain seq x y z
N MET A 1 27.38 4.19 2.80
CA MET A 1 26.78 2.89 2.42
C MET A 1 26.19 3.04 1.03
N SER A 2 26.47 2.14 0.09
CA SER A 2 25.83 2.19 -1.24
C SER A 2 24.43 1.55 -1.19
N PRO A 3 23.51 1.97 -2.06
CA PRO A 3 22.21 1.31 -2.23
C PRO A 3 22.32 -0.20 -2.50
N ASP A 4 23.37 -0.63 -3.20
CA ASP A 4 23.60 -2.04 -3.54
C ASP A 4 23.97 -2.89 -2.33
N TYR A 5 24.75 -2.34 -1.40
CA TYR A 5 25.11 -3.03 -0.16
C TYR A 5 23.89 -3.21 0.75
N LEU A 6 23.01 -2.21 0.83
CA LEU A 6 21.77 -2.34 1.60
C LEU A 6 20.83 -3.39 1.00
N ASN A 7 20.69 -3.39 -0.34
CA ASN A 7 19.88 -4.38 -1.03
C ASN A 7 20.44 -5.81 -0.89
N SER A 8 21.76 -6.00 -0.95
CA SER A 8 22.37 -7.33 -0.81
C SER A 8 22.18 -7.90 0.59
N VAL A 9 22.32 -7.08 1.63
CA VAL A 9 22.11 -7.49 3.03
C VAL A 9 20.64 -7.81 3.32
N ILE A 10 19.69 -6.99 2.85
CA ILE A 10 18.26 -7.26 3.07
C ILE A 10 17.81 -8.49 2.29
N LYS A 11 18.28 -8.67 1.05
CA LYS A 11 17.90 -9.81 0.22
C LYS A 11 18.46 -11.12 0.78
N SER A 12 19.67 -11.12 1.34
CA SER A 12 20.26 -12.33 1.93
C SER A 12 19.55 -12.78 3.22
N GLY A 13 18.99 -11.84 4.00
CA GLY A 13 18.24 -12.17 5.23
C GLY A 13 16.75 -12.41 5.04
N VAL A 14 16.09 -11.70 4.11
CA VAL A 14 14.61 -11.63 4.00
C VAL A 14 14.09 -12.18 2.65
N GLY A 15 14.98 -12.41 1.68
CA GLY A 15 14.62 -12.88 0.33
C GLY A 15 13.94 -11.82 -0.56
N LYS A 16 13.75 -10.60 -0.06
CA LYS A 16 13.13 -9.47 -0.76
C LYS A 16 14.09 -8.28 -0.81
N THR A 17 13.94 -7.42 -1.81
CA THR A 17 14.63 -6.13 -1.90
C THR A 17 14.02 -5.10 -0.94
N ALA A 18 14.78 -4.05 -0.62
CA ALA A 18 14.28 -2.95 0.21
C ALA A 18 13.02 -2.30 -0.41
N LYS A 19 13.01 -2.15 -1.74
CA LYS A 19 11.88 -1.59 -2.50
C LYS A 19 10.61 -2.43 -2.30
N GLU A 20 10.69 -3.74 -2.42
CA GLU A 20 9.54 -4.64 -2.24
C GLU A 20 8.98 -4.56 -0.82
N LEU A 21 9.84 -4.46 0.19
CA LEU A 21 9.42 -4.32 1.58
C LEU A 21 8.69 -2.99 1.81
N ILE A 22 9.20 -1.89 1.24
CA ILE A 22 8.55 -0.58 1.31
C ILE A 22 7.17 -0.64 0.63
N GLN A 23 7.09 -1.22 -0.57
CA GLN A 23 5.83 -1.36 -1.29
C GLN A 23 4.81 -2.18 -0.49
N GLN A 24 5.22 -3.31 0.07
CA GLN A 24 4.38 -4.13 0.95
C GLN A 24 3.90 -3.34 2.17
N ARG A 25 4.77 -2.53 2.76
CA ARG A 25 4.39 -1.69 3.90
C ARG A 25 3.37 -0.62 3.52
N ILE A 26 3.55 0.05 2.38
CA ILE A 26 2.60 1.05 1.88
C ILE A 26 1.23 0.41 1.64
N ILE A 27 1.20 -0.78 1.04
CA ILE A 27 -0.04 -1.52 0.82
C ILE A 27 -0.73 -1.85 2.14
N LEU A 28 0.01 -2.39 3.11
CA LEU A 28 -0.54 -2.70 4.43
C LEU A 28 -1.17 -1.47 5.11
N GLU A 29 -0.44 -0.36 5.16
CA GLU A 29 -0.93 0.87 5.78
C GLU A 29 -2.12 1.46 5.00
N SER A 30 -2.12 1.38 3.67
CA SER A 30 -3.24 1.86 2.85
C SER A 30 -4.54 1.11 3.17
N LYS A 31 -4.48 -0.23 3.28
CA LYS A 31 -5.63 -1.05 3.70
C LYS A 31 -6.07 -0.66 5.11
N ARG A 32 -5.14 -0.47 6.03
CA ARG A 32 -5.42 -0.07 7.42
C ARG A 32 -6.16 1.27 7.49
N TYR A 33 -5.72 2.27 6.72
CA TYR A 33 -6.44 3.55 6.64
C TYR A 33 -7.83 3.37 6.05
N GLY A 34 -7.98 2.54 5.01
CA GLY A 34 -9.27 2.27 4.39
C GLY A 34 -10.28 1.59 5.32
N LEU A 35 -9.82 0.88 6.36
CA LEU A 35 -10.67 0.16 7.32
C LEU A 35 -10.96 0.96 8.60
N HIS A 36 -9.98 1.72 9.08
CA HIS A 36 -10.03 2.29 10.43
C HIS A 36 -10.14 3.82 10.45
N THR A 37 -10.28 4.45 9.29
CA THR A 37 -10.43 5.91 9.21
C THR A 37 -11.50 6.30 8.20
N GLN A 38 -12.00 7.53 8.31
CA GLN A 38 -12.94 8.12 7.35
C GLN A 38 -12.22 8.94 6.27
N LEU A 39 -10.90 8.79 6.14
CA LEU A 39 -10.12 9.55 5.17
C LEU A 39 -10.53 9.19 3.74
N THR A 40 -10.56 10.21 2.89
CA THR A 40 -10.73 10.05 1.46
C THR A 40 -9.50 9.37 0.84
N THR A 41 -9.67 8.76 -0.32
CA THR A 41 -8.55 8.17 -1.09
C THR A 41 -7.43 9.19 -1.33
N LYS A 42 -7.79 10.45 -1.56
CA LYS A 42 -6.86 11.55 -1.79
C LYS A 42 -6.02 11.85 -0.55
N GLU A 43 -6.65 11.96 0.62
CA GLU A 43 -5.93 12.19 1.89
C GLU A 43 -5.02 11.02 2.24
N ILE A 44 -5.48 9.78 2.03
CA ILE A 44 -4.67 8.58 2.26
C ILE A 44 -3.44 8.57 1.36
N ALA A 45 -3.59 8.92 0.07
CA ALA A 45 -2.48 9.00 -0.86
C ALA A 45 -1.40 9.98 -0.37
N TYR A 46 -1.78 11.20 0.00
CA TYR A 46 -0.82 12.18 0.53
C TYR A 46 -0.19 11.72 1.84
N LYS A 47 -0.96 11.11 2.74
CA LYS A 47 -0.46 10.61 4.02
C LYS A 47 0.56 9.47 3.86
N LEU A 48 0.48 8.72 2.76
CA LEU A 48 1.43 7.68 2.38
C LEU A 48 2.62 8.22 1.58
N GLY A 49 2.72 9.54 1.40
CA GLY A 49 3.84 10.21 0.74
C GLY A 49 3.73 10.28 -0.79
N PHE A 50 2.55 10.01 -1.38
CA PHE A 50 2.34 10.24 -2.81
C PHE A 50 2.04 11.70 -3.08
N GLU A 51 2.77 12.31 -4.01
CA GLU A 51 2.53 13.70 -4.46
C GLU A 51 1.28 13.82 -5.36
N ASP A 52 0.89 12.72 -6.02
CA ASP A 52 -0.31 12.64 -6.85
C ASP A 52 -1.17 11.43 -6.45
N PRO A 53 -2.44 11.63 -6.04
CA PRO A 53 -3.39 10.56 -5.75
C PRO A 53 -3.59 9.55 -6.91
N SER A 54 -3.36 9.97 -8.15
CA SER A 54 -3.44 9.10 -9.32
C SER A 54 -2.31 8.06 -9.32
N HIS A 55 -1.11 8.45 -8.87
CA HIS A 55 0.02 7.53 -8.69
C HIS A 55 -0.28 6.49 -7.60
N PHE A 56 -0.86 6.90 -6.47
CA PHE A 56 -1.32 5.97 -5.44
C PHE A 56 -2.36 4.99 -6.00
N SER A 57 -3.36 5.50 -6.73
CA SER A 57 -4.43 4.68 -7.28
C SER A 57 -3.90 3.61 -8.23
N ARG A 58 -2.95 3.96 -9.10
CA ARG A 58 -2.28 3.02 -10.00
C ARG A 58 -1.40 2.03 -9.22
N PHE A 59 -0.62 2.52 -8.27
CA PHE A 59 0.25 1.70 -7.42
C PHE A 59 -0.55 0.62 -6.68
N PHE A 60 -1.65 1.00 -6.02
CA PHE A 60 -2.50 0.07 -5.29
C PHE A 60 -3.13 -0.96 -6.23
N LYS A 61 -3.70 -0.51 -7.37
CA LYS A 61 -4.32 -1.41 -8.35
C LYS A 61 -3.32 -2.41 -8.93
N THR A 62 -2.10 -1.99 -9.25
CA THR A 62 -1.06 -2.90 -9.74
C THR A 62 -0.63 -3.91 -8.68
N SER A 63 -0.61 -3.51 -7.40
CA SER A 63 -0.16 -4.37 -6.31
C SER A 63 -1.24 -5.38 -5.86
N GLU A 64 -2.51 -4.99 -5.90
CA GLU A 64 -3.64 -5.76 -5.33
C GLU A 64 -4.63 -6.28 -6.37
N GLY A 65 -4.49 -5.90 -7.64
CA GLY A 65 -5.38 -6.29 -8.74
C GLY A 65 -6.69 -5.51 -8.82
N ILE A 66 -7.13 -4.86 -7.73
CA ILE A 66 -8.34 -4.04 -7.66
C ILE A 66 -8.05 -2.60 -7.24
N SER A 67 -8.95 -1.67 -7.56
CA SER A 67 -8.79 -0.28 -7.12
C SER A 67 -8.96 -0.16 -5.61
N PHE A 68 -8.34 0.86 -5.00
CA PHE A 68 -8.52 1.12 -3.57
C PHE A 68 -9.99 1.41 -3.19
N ALA A 69 -10.73 2.07 -4.09
CA ALA A 69 -12.16 2.29 -3.92
C ALA A 69 -12.94 0.97 -3.90
N GLN A 70 -12.64 0.05 -4.83
CA GLN A 70 -13.28 -1.27 -4.86
C GLN A 70 -12.95 -2.07 -3.59
N PHE A 71 -11.69 -2.06 -3.16
CA PHE A 71 -11.27 -2.70 -1.90
C PHE A 71 -12.13 -2.23 -0.71
N ARG A 72 -12.35 -0.91 -0.56
CA ARG A 72 -13.18 -0.38 0.54
C ARG A 72 -14.61 -0.87 0.48
N LEU A 73 -15.22 -0.85 -0.72
CA LEU A 73 -16.57 -1.35 -0.93
C LEU A 73 -16.70 -2.83 -0.58
N ASP A 74 -15.72 -3.65 -0.98
CA ASP A 74 -15.74 -5.10 -0.73
C ASP A 74 -15.63 -5.41 0.77
N VAL A 75 -14.83 -4.66 1.52
CA VAL A 75 -14.73 -4.86 2.96
C VAL A 75 -15.98 -4.36 3.68
N GLU A 76 -16.53 -3.21 3.29
CA GLU A 76 -17.79 -2.71 3.85
C GLU A 76 -18.94 -3.72 3.65
N LYS A 77 -19.01 -4.37 2.48
CA LYS A 77 -19.98 -5.44 2.21
C LYS A 77 -19.77 -6.65 3.10
N LYS A 78 -18.52 -7.09 3.30
CA LYS A 78 -18.20 -8.22 4.18
C LYS A 78 -18.60 -7.93 5.63
N LEU A 79 -18.27 -6.75 6.15
CA LEU A 79 -18.61 -6.34 7.51
C LEU A 79 -20.11 -6.21 7.78
N ARG A 80 -20.93 -6.05 6.74
CA ARG A 80 -22.41 -5.99 6.84
C ARG A 80 -23.09 -7.34 6.66
N ALA A 81 -22.36 -8.35 6.18
CA ALA A 81 -22.88 -9.69 5.92
C ALA A 81 -22.70 -10.64 7.12
N ASP A 82 -21.94 -10.20 8.13
CA ASP A 82 -21.72 -10.85 9.44
C ASP A 82 -22.62 -10.23 10.51
#